data_AF-A0A7J9S2W4-F1
#
_entry.id   AF-A0A7J9S2W4-F1
#
_cell.length_a   1.000
_cell.length_b   1.000
_cell.length_c   1.000
_cell.angle_alpha   90.00
_cell.angle_beta   90.00
_cell.angle_gamma   90.00
#
_symmetry.space_group_name_H-M   'P 1'
#
loop_
_entity.id
_entity.type
_entity.pdbx_description
1 polymer ?
#
loop_
_entity_poly.entity_id
_entity_poly.type
_entity_poly.pdbx_seq_one_letter_code
_entity_poly.pdbx_strand_id
1 'polypeptide(L)'
;MSIFDNPAHSEPTKEHAGKNYLPELKPFIAFPYQIIPKDRQKILVNCVDDAIGQATTENLQNEKILDHKRALNLIHDTLDDKEISVIEYTFMIQILNYYVFHMAVTGVPLNLKKLL
;
A
#
# COMPACT_ATOMS: atom_id res chain seq x y z
N MET A 1 34.30 1.17 -10.28
CA MET A 1 33.22 1.81 -9.49
C MET A 1 31.94 1.10 -9.88
N SER A 2 31.40 0.27 -8.98
CA SER A 2 30.19 -0.51 -9.24
C SER A 2 28.97 0.39 -9.02
N ILE A 3 28.06 0.40 -9.98
CA ILE A 3 26.80 1.16 -9.97
C ILE A 3 25.68 0.42 -9.19
N PHE A 4 26.06 -0.64 -8.46
CA PHE A 4 25.16 -1.54 -7.73
C PHE A 4 25.26 -1.39 -6.21
N ASP A 5 25.49 -0.17 -5.71
CA ASP A 5 25.12 0.15 -4.33
C ASP A 5 23.58 0.26 -4.30
N ASN A 6 22.95 -0.90 -4.17
CA ASN A 6 21.50 -1.08 -4.07
C ASN A 6 21.01 -0.43 -2.77
N PRO A 7 20.19 0.64 -2.79
CA PRO A 7 19.66 1.28 -1.58
C PRO A 7 18.41 0.55 -1.07
N ALA A 8 18.33 -0.77 -1.26
CA ALA A 8 17.33 -1.58 -0.58
C ALA A 8 17.78 -1.70 0.88
N HIS A 9 17.02 -1.08 1.79
CA HIS A 9 17.28 -0.86 3.22
C HIS A 9 17.93 0.49 3.57
N SER A 10 17.33 1.60 3.12
CA SER A 10 17.39 2.81 3.95
C SER A 10 16.61 2.56 5.23
N GLU A 11 17.28 2.47 6.38
CA GLU A 11 16.61 2.50 7.68
C GLU A 11 15.68 3.73 7.74
N PRO A 12 14.52 3.64 8.42
CA PRO A 12 13.69 4.80 8.68
C PRO A 12 14.59 5.90 9.24
N THR A 13 14.69 7.05 8.57
CA THR A 13 15.46 8.15 9.15
C THR A 13 14.82 8.48 10.49
N LYS A 14 15.64 8.62 11.55
CA LYS A 14 15.15 8.86 12.92
C LYS A 14 14.17 10.04 13.02
N GLU A 15 14.19 10.93 12.04
CA GLU A 15 13.31 12.09 11.89
C GLU A 15 11.83 11.74 11.58
N HIS A 16 11.55 10.57 11.00
CA HIS A 16 10.22 10.20 10.50
C HIS A 16 9.61 8.96 11.18
N ALA A 17 10.37 8.28 12.04
CA ALA A 17 9.89 7.14 12.80
C ALA A 17 8.59 7.47 13.55
N GLY A 18 7.54 6.68 13.33
CA GLY A 18 6.23 6.85 13.96
C GLY A 18 5.40 8.06 13.51
N LYS A 19 5.87 8.87 12.54
CA LYS A 19 5.04 9.93 11.95
C LYS A 19 3.87 9.30 11.17
N ASN A 20 2.75 10.02 11.13
CA ASN A 20 1.58 9.63 10.36
C ASN A 20 1.44 10.55 9.16
N TYR A 21 1.79 10.07 7.97
CA TYR A 21 1.71 10.86 6.73
C TYR A 21 0.32 10.82 6.07
N LEU A 22 -0.69 10.25 6.73
CA LEU A 22 -2.02 10.13 6.15
C LEU A 22 -2.63 11.49 5.69
N PRO A 23 -2.51 12.61 6.44
CA PRO A 23 -2.98 13.92 5.96
C PRO A 23 -2.31 14.38 4.66
N GLU A 24 -1.01 14.15 4.52
CA GLU A 24 -0.19 14.55 3.38
C GLU A 24 -0.43 13.64 2.17
N LEU A 25 -0.70 12.35 2.40
CA LEU A 25 -0.96 11.37 1.35
C LEU A 25 -2.38 11.45 0.79
N LYS A 26 -3.35 11.90 1.60
CA LYS A 26 -4.78 11.98 1.23
C LYS A 26 -5.04 12.67 -0.11
N PRO A 27 -4.49 13.87 -0.39
CA PRO A 27 -4.71 14.56 -1.66
C PRO A 27 -4.25 13.75 -2.88
N PHE A 28 -3.21 12.94 -2.72
CA PHE A 28 -2.65 12.14 -3.80
C PHE A 28 -3.35 10.79 -3.98
N ILE A 29 -4.16 10.36 -3.01
CA ILE A 29 -4.95 9.12 -3.07
C ILE A 29 -6.41 9.41 -3.43
N ALA A 30 -6.86 10.65 -3.19
CA ALA A 30 -8.21 11.08 -3.48
C ALA A 30 -8.51 10.97 -4.98
N PHE A 31 -9.30 9.95 -5.35
CA PHE A 31 -9.87 9.83 -6.68
C PHE A 31 -11.24 10.51 -6.72
N PRO A 32 -11.57 11.27 -7.78
CA PRO A 32 -12.88 11.87 -7.94
C PRO A 32 -13.99 10.81 -7.88
N TYR A 33 -15.04 11.07 -7.09
CA TYR A 33 -16.15 10.12 -6.93
C TYR A 33 -16.98 9.93 -8.21
N GLN A 34 -16.84 10.83 -9.19
CA GLN A 34 -17.43 10.69 -10.52
C GLN A 34 -16.74 9.60 -11.35
N ILE A 35 -15.47 9.26 -11.03
CA ILE A 35 -14.68 8.26 -11.75
C ILE A 35 -14.82 6.90 -11.06
N ILE A 36 -14.56 6.85 -9.74
CA ILE A 36 -14.79 5.66 -8.92
C ILE A 36 -15.72 6.07 -7.78
N PRO A 37 -16.98 5.57 -7.73
CA PRO A 37 -17.91 5.91 -6.66
C PRO A 37 -17.33 5.61 -5.27
N LYS A 38 -17.69 6.43 -4.27
CA LYS A 38 -17.13 6.31 -2.90
C LYS A 38 -17.24 4.91 -2.31
N ASP A 39 -18.39 4.26 -2.46
CA ASP A 39 -18.58 2.91 -1.91
C ASP A 39 -17.76 1.86 -2.66
N ARG A 40 -17.54 2.07 -3.97
CA ARG A 40 -16.63 1.23 -4.74
C ARG A 40 -15.18 1.44 -4.31
N GLN A 41 -14.75 2.68 -4.07
CA GLN A 41 -13.41 2.96 -3.51
C GLN A 41 -13.21 2.24 -2.16
N LYS A 42 -14.21 2.19 -1.27
CA LYS A 42 -14.11 1.45 0.00
C LYS A 42 -13.91 -0.05 -0.22
N ILE A 43 -14.64 -0.65 -1.17
CA ILE A 43 -14.48 -2.06 -1.53
C ILE A 43 -13.06 -2.32 -2.02
N LEU A 44 -12.56 -1.47 -2.92
CA LEU A 44 -11.20 -1.60 -3.47
C LEU A 44 -10.12 -1.43 -2.39
N VAL A 45 -10.27 -0.46 -1.48
CA VAL A 45 -9.38 -0.28 -0.32
C VAL A 45 -9.35 -1.53 0.57
N ASN A 46 -10.52 -2.12 0.85
CA ASN A 46 -10.58 -3.35 1.63
C ASN A 46 -9.88 -4.52 0.91
N CYS A 47 -10.03 -4.64 -0.41
CA CYS A 47 -9.30 -5.66 -1.17
C CYS A 47 -7.78 -5.47 -1.08
N VAL A 48 -7.28 -4.23 -1.07
CA VAL A 48 -5.85 -3.95 -0.85
C VAL A 48 -5.42 -4.28 0.57
N ASP A 49 -6.24 -3.94 1.58
CA ASP A 49 -5.99 -4.26 2.99
C ASP A 49 -5.90 -5.79 3.20
N ASP A 50 -6.83 -6.55 2.60
CA ASP A 50 -6.84 -8.00 2.64
C ASP A 50 -5.62 -8.61 1.94
N ALA A 51 -5.22 -8.06 0.79
CA ALA A 51 -4.03 -8.50 0.05
C ALA A 51 -2.74 -8.26 0.85
N ILE A 52 -2.62 -7.09 1.49
CA ILE A 52 -1.52 -6.76 2.40
C ILE A 52 -1.50 -7.74 3.58
N GLY A 53 -2.65 -8.00 4.20
CA GLY A 53 -2.77 -8.94 5.31
C GLY A 53 -2.29 -10.35 4.95
N GLN A 54 -2.71 -10.85 3.80
CA GLN A 54 -2.31 -12.18 3.31
C GLN A 54 -0.84 -12.26 2.88
N ALA A 55 -0.27 -11.16 2.41
CA ALA A 55 1.11 -11.06 1.98
C ALA A 55 2.08 -10.64 3.10
N THR A 56 1.57 -10.32 4.29
CA THR A 56 2.39 -9.97 5.46
C THR A 56 2.64 -11.20 6.30
N THR A 57 3.91 -11.48 6.58
CA THR A 57 4.35 -12.53 7.49
C THR A 57 5.06 -11.94 8.70
N GLU A 58 5.05 -12.67 9.80
CA GLU A 58 5.80 -12.31 11.00
C GLU A 58 7.07 -13.14 11.07
N ASN A 59 8.23 -12.50 11.26
CA ASN A 59 9.49 -13.21 11.46
C ASN A 59 9.64 -13.70 12.92
N LEU A 60 10.74 -14.40 13.22
CA LEU A 60 11.03 -14.91 14.57
C LEU A 60 11.22 -13.81 15.63
N GLN A 61 11.34 -12.55 15.21
CA GLN A 61 11.51 -11.36 16.05
C GLN A 61 10.20 -10.56 16.21
N ASN A 62 9.06 -11.10 15.77
CA ASN A 62 7.75 -10.44 15.76
C ASN A 62 7.70 -9.17 14.88
N GLU A 63 8.57 -9.09 13.88
CA GLU A 63 8.54 -8.01 12.90
C GLU A 63 7.65 -8.42 11.73
N LYS A 64 6.74 -7.51 11.35
CA LYS A 64 5.85 -7.69 10.21
C LYS A 64 6.59 -7.34 8.92
N ILE A 65 6.77 -8.34 8.06
CA ILE A 65 7.42 -8.22 6.76
C ILE A 65 6.37 -8.41 5.68
N LEU A 66 6.16 -7.38 4.86
CA LEU A 66 5.29 -7.43 3.70
C LEU A 66 6.05 -7.98 2.48
N ASP A 67 5.58 -9.10 1.92
CA ASP A 67 5.97 -9.51 0.57
C ASP A 67 5.19 -8.69 -0.47
N HIS A 68 5.80 -7.60 -0.92
CA HIS A 68 5.18 -6.69 -1.88
C HIS A 68 4.80 -7.38 -3.20
N LYS A 69 5.62 -8.31 -3.68
CA LYS A 69 5.35 -9.02 -4.94
C LYS A 69 4.13 -9.93 -4.79
N ARG A 70 4.00 -10.62 -3.66
CA ARG A 70 2.81 -11.41 -3.35
C ARG A 70 1.56 -10.55 -3.23
N ALA A 71 1.65 -9.39 -2.58
CA ALA A 71 0.52 -8.45 -2.49
C ALA A 71 0.05 -7.97 -3.88
N LEU A 72 0.99 -7.64 -4.77
CA LEU A 72 0.69 -7.27 -6.16
C LEU A 72 -0.01 -8.40 -6.91
N ASN A 73 0.48 -9.63 -6.78
CA ASN A 73 -0.15 -10.79 -7.43
C ASN A 73 -1.58 -11.00 -6.93
N LEU A 74 -1.83 -10.92 -5.62
CA LEU A 74 -3.19 -11.05 -5.05
C LEU A 74 -4.14 -9.96 -5.57
N ILE A 75 -3.67 -8.72 -5.72
CA ILE A 75 -4.45 -7.64 -6.33
C ILE A 75 -4.71 -7.93 -7.82
N HIS A 76 -3.73 -8.48 -8.53
CA HIS A 76 -3.86 -8.83 -9.94
C HIS A 76 -4.85 -9.98 -10.15
N ASP A 77 -4.82 -11.02 -9.32
CA ASP A 77 -5.77 -12.14 -9.37
C ASP A 77 -7.21 -11.66 -9.12
N THR A 78 -7.38 -10.62 -8.27
CA THR A 78 -8.68 -9.99 -8.05
C THR A 78 -9.23 -9.31 -9.32
N LEU A 79 -8.35 -8.90 -10.23
CA LEU A 79 -8.69 -8.25 -11.50
C LEU A 79 -9.39 -9.23 -12.45
N ASP A 80 -8.90 -10.47 -12.48
CA ASP A 80 -9.43 -11.56 -13.31
C ASP A 80 -10.81 -12.04 -12.80
N ASP A 81 -11.03 -12.00 -11.48
CA ASP A 81 -12.26 -12.54 -10.87
C ASP A 81 -13.41 -11.54 -10.70
N LYS A 82 -13.16 -10.22 -10.63
CA LYS A 82 -14.16 -9.23 -10.14
C LYS A 82 -14.53 -8.09 -11.10
N GLU A 83 -14.28 -8.25 -12.40
CA GLU A 83 -14.55 -7.20 -13.41
C GLU A 83 -13.98 -5.83 -13.00
N ILE A 84 -12.73 -5.81 -12.50
CA ILE A 84 -12.09 -4.56 -12.09
C ILE A 84 -11.62 -3.81 -13.35
N SER A 85 -11.99 -2.54 -13.47
CA SER A 85 -11.49 -1.70 -14.57
C SER A 85 -10.02 -1.32 -14.37
N VAL A 86 -9.32 -0.95 -15.45
CA VAL A 86 -7.92 -0.50 -15.38
C VAL A 86 -7.74 0.69 -14.42
N ILE A 87 -8.72 1.59 -14.35
CA ILE A 87 -8.69 2.76 -13.45
C ILE A 87 -8.79 2.32 -11.98
N GLU A 88 -9.67 1.37 -11.67
CA GLU A 88 -9.81 0.82 -10.32
C GLU A 88 -8.57 0.05 -9.89
N TYR A 89 -7.97 -0.73 -10.81
CA TYR A 89 -6.68 -1.37 -10.56
C TYR A 89 -5.59 -0.34 -10.27
N THR A 90 -5.49 0.72 -11.08
CA THR A 90 -4.52 1.80 -10.85
C THR A 90 -4.68 2.43 -9.47
N PHE A 91 -5.93 2.69 -9.05
CA PHE A 91 -6.24 3.18 -7.72
C PHE A 91 -5.76 2.22 -6.62
N MET A 92 -5.98 0.91 -6.77
CA MET A 92 -5.51 -0.11 -5.82
C MET A 92 -3.97 -0.16 -5.72
N ILE A 93 -3.27 -0.15 -6.85
CA ILE A 93 -1.80 -0.15 -6.89
C ILE A 93 -1.23 1.11 -6.22
N GLN A 94 -1.85 2.26 -6.46
CA GLN A 94 -1.45 3.51 -5.84
C GLN A 94 -1.58 3.46 -4.32
N ILE A 95 -2.67 2.90 -3.78
CA ILE A 95 -2.84 2.69 -2.33
C ILE A 95 -1.75 1.77 -1.76
N LEU A 96 -1.46 0.65 -2.43
CA LEU A 96 -0.40 -0.28 -2.00
C LEU A 96 0.97 0.43 -1.96
N ASN A 97 1.30 1.22 -2.98
CA ASN A 97 2.56 1.95 -3.03
C ASN A 97 2.68 2.96 -1.88
N TYR A 98 1.60 3.66 -1.53
CA TYR A 98 1.62 4.57 -0.39
C TYR A 98 1.72 3.86 0.95
N TYR A 99 1.10 2.69 1.09
CA TYR A 99 1.30 1.84 2.27
C TYR A 99 2.78 1.46 2.42
N VAL A 100 3.40 0.97 1.35
CA VAL A 100 4.81 0.55 1.34
C VAL A 100 5.73 1.73 1.64
N PHE A 101 5.51 2.88 0.99
CA PHE A 101 6.25 4.11 1.25
C PHE A 101 6.14 4.53 2.72
N HIS A 102 4.92 4.56 3.27
CA HIS A 102 4.70 4.93 4.67
C HIS A 102 5.43 3.98 5.62
N MET A 103 5.29 2.66 5.39
CA MET A 103 6.00 1.63 6.17
C MET A 103 7.51 1.82 6.12
N ALA A 104 8.08 2.04 4.93
CA ALA A 104 9.52 2.22 4.76
C ALA A 104 10.06 3.48 5.47
N VAL A 105 9.29 4.59 5.41
CA VAL A 105 9.71 5.87 5.99
C VAL A 105 9.51 5.92 7.50
N THR A 106 8.44 5.32 8.01
CA THR A 106 7.98 5.52 9.40
C THR A 106 8.15 4.30 10.29
N GLY A 107 8.30 3.11 9.71
CA GLY A 107 8.28 1.83 10.42
C GLY A 107 6.88 1.42 10.92
N VAL A 108 5.81 2.17 10.62
CA VAL A 108 4.45 1.87 11.09
C VAL A 108 3.47 1.66 9.94
N PRO A 109 2.50 0.71 10.07
CA PRO A 109 1.48 0.48 9.06
C PRO A 109 0.60 1.70 8.83
N LEU A 110 0.34 2.02 7.55
CA LEU A 110 -0.63 3.03 7.18
C LEU A 110 -2.05 2.48 7.42
N ASN A 111 -2.88 3.23 8.14
CA ASN A 111 -4.29 2.84 8.32
C ASN A 111 -5.11 3.17 7.07
N LEU A 112 -5.25 2.19 6.17
CA LEU A 112 -5.92 2.36 4.88
C LEU A 112 -7.39 2.78 5.01
N LYS A 113 -8.09 2.34 6.06
CA LYS A 113 -9.50 2.68 6.30
C LYS A 113 -9.71 4.18 6.56
N LYS A 114 -8.67 4.91 6.96
CA LYS A 114 -8.71 6.36 7.17
C LYS A 114 -8.41 7.17 5.90
N LEU A 115 -8.11 6.52 4.77
CA LEU A 115 -7.81 7.20 3.50
C LEU A 115 -9.04 7.82 2.83
N LEU A 116 -10.24 7.28 3.09
CA LEU A 116 -11.51 7.67 2.44
C LEU A 116 -12.50 8.41 3.34
#